data_AF-A0A856M752-F1
#
_entry.id   AF-A0A856M752-F1
#
_cell.length_a   1.000
_cell.length_b   1.000
_cell.length_c   1.000
_cell.angle_alpha   90.00
_cell.angle_beta   90.00
_cell.angle_gamma   90.00
#
_symmetry.space_group_name_H-M   'P 1'
#
loop_
_entity.id
_entity.type
_entity.pdbx_description
1 polymer ?
#
loop_
_entity_poly.entity_id
_entity_poly.type
_entity_poly.pdbx_seq_one_letter_code
_entity_poly.pdbx_strand_id
1 'polypeptide(L)' 'MFERLLDRLEKTVRSLAPSGITVKVVAPPQRKDFAWIGGSMLASLTTFEAMWFTKEE' A
#
# COMPACT_ATOMS: atom_id res chain seq x y z
N MET A 1 9.16 -0.97 14.04
CA MET A 1 8.75 -2.11 13.16
C MET A 1 10.01 -2.90 12.80
N PHE A 2 9.88 -4.20 12.50
CA PHE A 2 11.00 -5.13 12.30
C PHE A 2 12.10 -4.61 11.37
N GLU A 3 13.33 -4.65 11.87
CA GLU A 3 14.54 -4.31 11.12
C GLU A 3 14.82 -5.40 10.06
N ARG A 4 15.40 -4.99 8.92
CA ARG A 4 15.79 -5.88 7.79
C ARG A 4 14.67 -6.65 7.08
N LEU A 5 13.40 -6.45 7.47
CA LEU A 5 12.27 -7.10 6.80
C LEU A 5 12.16 -6.70 5.32
N LEU A 6 12.46 -5.43 5.00
CA LEU A 6 12.42 -4.92 3.63
C LEU A 6 13.43 -5.65 2.73
N ASP A 7 14.70 -5.71 3.14
CA ASP A 7 15.76 -6.38 2.37
C ASP A 7 15.47 -7.87 2.18
N ARG A 8 14.94 -8.52 3.23
CA ARG A 8 14.54 -9.93 3.16
C ARG A 8 13.42 -10.13 2.15
N LEU A 9 12.37 -9.31 2.20
CA LEU A 9 11.25 -9.38 1.25
C LEU A 9 11.71 -9.15 -0.17
N GLU A 10 12.52 -8.12 -0.41
CA GLU A 10 13.01 -7.80 -1.75
C GLU A 10 13.83 -8.95 -2.33
N LYS A 11 14.75 -9.54 -1.53
CA LYS A 11 15.53 -10.71 -1.94
C LYS A 11 14.64 -11.91 -2.26
N THR A 12 13.66 -12.21 -1.40
CA THR A 12 12.74 -13.34 -1.60
C THR A 12 11.90 -13.15 -2.85
N VAL A 13 11.26 -11.99 -3.02
CA VAL A 13 10.41 -11.71 -4.18
C VAL A 13 11.23 -11.70 -5.47
N ARG A 14 12.43 -11.11 -5.45
CA ARG A 14 13.34 -11.11 -6.61
C ARG A 14 13.79 -12.50 -7.02
N SER A 15 13.94 -13.44 -6.07
CA SER A 15 14.29 -14.83 -6.39
C SER A 15 13.13 -15.62 -7.02
N LEU A 16 11.88 -15.20 -6.77
CA LEU A 16 10.68 -15.81 -7.33
C LEU A 16 10.27 -15.19 -8.67
N ALA A 17 10.68 -13.95 -8.92
CA ALA A 17 10.33 -13.24 -10.14
C ALA A 17 11.12 -13.79 -11.36
N PRO A 18 10.48 -13.92 -12.53
CA PRO A 18 11.15 -14.23 -13.78
C PRO A 18 12.32 -13.30 -14.11
N SER A 19 13.31 -13.83 -14.81
CA SER A 19 14.48 -13.09 -15.29
C SER A 19 14.05 -11.88 -16.13
N GLY A 20 14.54 -10.68 -15.77
CA GLY A 20 14.22 -9.43 -16.47
C GLY A 20 13.14 -8.57 -15.81
N ILE A 21 12.49 -9.05 -14.74
CA ILE A 21 11.56 -8.24 -13.95
C ILE A 21 12.31 -7.51 -12.84
N THR A 22 12.14 -6.19 -12.78
CA THR A 22 12.66 -5.36 -11.68
C THR A 22 11.67 -5.36 -10.52
N VAL A 23 12.10 -5.89 -9.38
CA VAL A 23 11.34 -5.88 -8.13
C VAL A 23 11.76 -4.68 -7.30
N LYS A 24 10.80 -3.91 -6.78
CA LYS A 24 11.03 -2.79 -5.86
C LYS A 24 10.09 -2.90 -4.66
N VAL A 25 10.64 -3.00 -3.46
CA VAL A 25 9.86 -2.99 -2.21
C VAL A 25 9.88 -1.59 -1.60
N VAL A 26 8.72 -1.03 -1.28
CA VAL A 26 8.58 0.32 -0.72
C VAL A 26 7.98 0.21 0.68
N ALA A 27 8.73 0.62 1.72
CA ALA A 27 8.24 0.62 3.09
C ALA A 27 8.65 1.89 3.86
N PRO A 28 7.91 3.00 3.69
CA PRO A 28 8.20 4.28 4.33
C PRO A 28 8.14 4.20 5.87
N PRO A 29 8.81 5.09 6.62
CA PRO A 29 8.81 5.05 8.09
C PRO A 29 7.41 5.17 8.72
N GLN A 30 6.52 5.97 8.11
CA GLN A 30 5.16 6.22 8.61
C GLN A 30 4.15 5.13 8.20
N ARG A 31 4.60 3.99 7.66
CA ARG A 31 3.74 2.91 7.14
C ARG A 31 2.71 2.34 8.12
N LYS A 32 2.88 2.57 9.43
CA LYS A 32 1.85 2.23 10.44
C LYS A 32 0.54 3.00 10.24
N ASP A 33 0.62 4.23 9.71
CA ASP A 33 -0.52 5.13 9.55
C ASP A 33 -0.98 5.20 8.09
N PHE A 34 -0.31 4.49 7.17
CA PHE A 34 -0.57 4.58 5.73
C PHE A 34 -2.00 4.22 5.34
N ALA A 35 -2.61 3.25 6.04
CA ALA A 35 -4.02 2.91 5.81
C ALA A 35 -4.95 4.09 6.15
N TRP A 36 -4.68 4.79 7.26
CA TRP A 36 -5.45 5.96 7.66
C TRP A 36 -5.25 7.13 6.70
N ILE A 37 -4.01 7.40 6.30
CA ILE A 37 -3.67 8.45 5.33
C ILE A 37 -4.36 8.16 3.98
N GLY A 38 -4.32 6.91 3.51
CA GLY A 38 -4.99 6.48 2.29
C GLY A 38 -6.51 6.63 2.36
N GLY A 39 -7.12 6.22 3.47
CA GLY A 39 -8.56 6.40 3.70
C GLY A 39 -8.98 7.86 3.73
N SER A 40 -8.20 8.72 4.38
CA SER A 40 -8.46 10.16 4.42
C SER A 40 -8.37 10.80 3.03
N MET A 41 -7.39 10.39 2.21
CA MET A 41 -7.29 10.86 0.83
C MET A 41 -8.47 10.36 -0.01
N LEU A 42 -8.81 9.07 0.09
CA LEU A 42 -9.90 8.44 -0.66
C LEU A 42 -11.25 9.11 -0.36
N ALA A 43 -11.56 9.34 0.92
CA ALA A 43 -12.79 10.02 1.35
C ALA A 43 -12.88 11.48 0.90
N SER A 44 -11.74 12.11 0.54
CA SER A 44 -11.69 13.49 0.06
C SER A 44 -11.82 13.60 -1.47
N LEU A 45 -11.87 12.48 -2.20
CA LEU A 45 -12.04 12.49 -3.65
C LEU A 45 -13.51 12.67 -4.02
N THR A 46 -13.82 13.65 -4.86
CA THR A 46 -15.19 13.85 -5.39
C THR A 46 -15.69 12.64 -6.18
N THR A 47 -14.78 11.92 -6.84
CA THR A 47 -15.11 10.66 -7.55
C THR A 47 -15.51 9.54 -6.60
N PHE A 48 -15.13 9.61 -5.32
CA PHE A 48 -15.46 8.61 -4.32
C PHE A 48 -16.82 8.88 -3.66
N GLU A 49 -17.36 10.10 -3.76
CA GLU A 49 -18.69 10.45 -3.23
C GLU A 49 -19.79 9.57 -3.83
N ALA A 50 -19.69 9.23 -5.13
CA ALA A 50 -20.63 8.35 -5.82
C ALA A 50 -20.64 6.90 -5.31
N MET A 51 -19.68 6.52 -4.46
CA MET A 51 -19.59 5.19 -3.86
C MET A 51 -20.03 5.16 -2.39
N TRP A 52 -20.51 6.28 -1.85
CA TRP A 52 -21.02 6.32 -0.48
C TRP A 52 -22.39 5.65 -0.39
N PHE A 53 -22.62 4.94 0.71
CA PHE A 53 -23.95 4.46 1.05
C PHE A 53 -24.68 5.54 1.84
N THR A 54 -25.91 5.86 1.40
CA THR A 54 -26.80 6.76 2.13
C THR A 54 -27.48 6.01 3.28
N LYS A 55 -28.19 6.72 4.16
CA LYS A 55 -28.90 6.09 5.27
C LYS A 55 -30.17 5.38 4.80
N GLU A 56 -30.74 5.88 3.72
CA GLU A 56 -32.01 5.43 3.14
C GLU A 56 -31.86 4.13 2.34
N GLU A 57 -30.62 3.78 1.96
CA GLU A 57 -30.22 2.49 1.37
C GLU A 57 -29.92 1.42 2.44
#